data_AF-A0A7M7KVR3-F1
#
_entry.id   AF-A0A7M7KVR3-F1
#
_cell.length_a   1.000
_cell.length_b   1.000
_cell.length_c   1.000
_cell.angle_alpha   90.00
_cell.angle_beta   90.00
_cell.angle_gamma   90.00
#
_symmetry.space_group_name_H-M   'P 1'
#
loop_
_entity.id
_entity.type
_entity.pdbx_description
1 polymer ?
#
loop_
_entity_poly.entity_id
_entity_poly.type
_entity_poly.pdbx_seq_one_letter_code
_entity_poly.pdbx_strand_id
1 'polypeptide(L)'
;MNVLVGAICLAGGFSVTLAIEAYELPDGAELIVGPIKTTFTCPEKYGYWADVDNDCKIFHICHPVDYPDGKHELFTYSFFCGNQTVFNQLTFTCAWPEEAVACANAPEFFYLNDRLGIPDAKFLTDEDVDKAKQYIPLYNGQANAVRSKK
;
A
#
# COMPACT_ATOMS: atom_id res chain seq x y z
N MET A 1 23.62 -60.70 0.53
CA MET A 1 22.83 -61.13 -0.64
C MET A 1 21.35 -60.98 -0.26
N ASN A 2 20.64 -60.07 -0.95
CA ASN A 2 19.21 -59.65 -0.83
C ASN A 2 18.82 -58.92 0.48
N VAL A 3 18.48 -57.62 0.58
CA VAL A 3 17.70 -56.60 -0.19
C VAL A 3 16.17 -56.77 -0.13
N LEU A 4 15.48 -55.63 0.11
CA LEU A 4 14.03 -55.26 0.07
C LEU A 4 13.28 -55.36 1.42
N VAL A 5 12.53 -54.36 1.95
CA VAL A 5 11.99 -53.06 1.50
C VAL A 5 11.75 -52.16 2.72
N GLY A 6 11.91 -50.84 2.57
CA GLY A 6 11.27 -49.88 3.47
C GLY A 6 11.73 -48.44 3.30
N ALA A 7 11.68 -47.91 2.08
CA ALA A 7 11.94 -46.50 1.82
C ALA A 7 10.74 -45.66 2.31
N ILE A 8 10.95 -44.79 3.30
CA ILE A 8 10.06 -43.65 3.55
C ILE A 8 10.79 -42.42 3.05
N CYS A 9 10.44 -42.02 1.83
CA CYS A 9 10.73 -40.71 1.29
C CYS A 9 9.83 -39.68 1.98
N LEU A 10 10.43 -38.71 2.66
CA LEU A 10 9.84 -37.38 2.82
C LEU A 10 10.95 -36.36 2.51
N ALA A 11 11.26 -36.24 1.22
CA ALA A 11 11.86 -35.02 0.69
C ALA A 11 10.77 -33.93 0.72
N GLY A 12 10.48 -33.41 1.90
CA GLY A 12 9.71 -32.20 2.07
C GLY A 12 10.60 -31.03 1.68
N GLY A 13 10.64 -30.72 0.38
CA GLY A 13 11.15 -29.44 -0.08
C GLY A 13 10.29 -28.35 0.54
N PHE A 14 10.82 -27.65 1.54
CA PHE A 14 10.31 -26.34 1.89
C PHE A 14 10.49 -25.48 0.64
N SER A 15 9.41 -25.30 -0.14
CA SER A 15 9.35 -24.19 -1.06
C SER A 15 9.32 -22.94 -0.19
N VAL A 16 10.49 -22.35 0.02
CA VAL A 16 10.57 -20.95 0.40
C VAL A 16 10.13 -20.21 -0.86
N THR A 17 8.84 -19.97 -1.00
CA THR A 17 8.38 -18.88 -1.87
C THR A 17 9.03 -17.64 -1.30
N LEU A 18 10.07 -17.15 -1.96
CA LEU A 18 10.60 -15.81 -1.77
C LEU A 18 9.46 -14.86 -2.17
N ALA A 19 8.55 -14.59 -1.24
CA ALA A 19 7.74 -13.41 -1.33
C ALA A 19 8.74 -12.26 -1.32
N ILE A 20 8.70 -11.42 -2.36
CA ILE A 20 9.33 -10.10 -2.28
C ILE A 20 8.63 -9.44 -1.09
N GLU A 21 9.33 -9.32 0.02
CA GLU A 21 8.71 -8.90 1.27
C GLU A 21 8.21 -7.48 1.08
N ALA A 22 6.91 -7.27 1.27
CA ALA A 22 6.42 -5.95 1.56
C ALA A 22 7.27 -5.35 2.69
N TYR A 23 7.49 -4.03 2.64
CA TYR A 23 8.26 -3.27 3.65
C TYR A 23 9.79 -3.30 3.52
N GLU A 24 10.33 -3.56 2.33
CA GLU A 24 11.71 -3.17 1.99
C GLU A 24 11.86 -1.63 1.98
N LEU A 25 12.09 -1.04 3.16
CA LEU A 25 12.29 0.40 3.37
C LEU A 25 13.77 0.69 3.67
N PRO A 26 14.25 1.93 3.44
CA PRO A 26 15.60 2.33 3.82
C PRO A 26 15.85 2.15 5.33
N ASP A 27 17.08 1.79 5.70
CA ASP A 27 17.52 1.68 7.09
C ASP A 27 17.15 2.93 7.91
N GLY A 28 16.49 2.72 9.04
CA GLY A 28 16.08 3.78 9.95
C GLY A 28 14.78 4.50 9.57
N ALA A 29 13.99 3.95 8.63
CA ALA A 29 12.65 4.44 8.32
C ALA A 29 11.78 4.61 9.59
N GLU A 30 11.94 3.75 10.59
CA GLU A 30 11.22 3.79 11.87
C GLU A 30 11.49 5.08 12.65
N LEU A 31 12.64 5.73 12.44
CA LEU A 31 12.94 7.03 13.06
C LEU A 31 12.06 8.15 12.51
N ILE A 32 11.50 7.96 11.30
CA ILE A 32 10.66 8.92 10.60
C ILE A 32 9.18 8.59 10.81
N VAL A 33 8.80 7.33 10.63
CA VAL A 33 7.37 6.93 10.66
C VAL A 33 6.91 6.36 12.01
N GLY A 34 7.84 5.97 12.88
CA GLY A 34 7.58 5.25 14.11
C GLY A 34 7.64 3.72 13.92
N PRO A 35 7.16 2.94 14.90
CA PRO A 35 7.08 1.49 14.79
C PRO A 35 6.23 1.06 13.59
N ILE A 36 6.78 0.22 12.73
CA ILE A 36 6.14 -0.22 11.49
C ILE A 36 5.37 -1.51 11.73
N LYS A 37 4.09 -1.52 11.35
CA LYS A 37 3.25 -2.71 11.32
C LYS A 37 3.32 -3.34 9.95
N THR A 38 3.72 -4.59 9.84
CA THR A 38 3.85 -5.30 8.56
C THR A 38 2.59 -6.11 8.21
N THR A 39 1.42 -5.45 8.24
CA THR A 39 0.10 -6.09 8.11
C THR A 39 -0.54 -5.87 6.74
N PHE A 40 -0.04 -4.93 5.94
CA PHE A 40 -0.57 -4.68 4.60
C PHE A 40 -0.35 -5.88 3.66
N THR A 41 -1.35 -6.16 2.83
CA THR A 41 -1.27 -7.16 1.76
C THR A 41 -1.71 -6.52 0.46
N CYS A 42 -0.88 -6.61 -0.58
CA CYS A 42 -1.25 -6.11 -1.89
C CYS A 42 -2.46 -6.85 -2.45
N PRO A 43 -3.47 -6.13 -3.00
CA PRO A 43 -4.49 -6.76 -3.82
C PRO A 43 -3.89 -7.19 -5.17
N GLU A 44 -4.56 -8.14 -5.82
CA GLU A 44 -4.25 -8.61 -7.19
C GLU A 44 -4.64 -7.57 -8.26
N LYS A 45 -4.17 -6.33 -8.08
CA LYS A 45 -4.50 -5.18 -8.90
C LYS A 45 -3.39 -4.16 -8.86
N TYR A 46 -3.05 -3.65 -10.05
CA TYR A 46 -2.11 -2.54 -10.15
C TYR A 46 -2.66 -1.29 -9.43
N GLY A 47 -1.83 -0.65 -8.60
CA GLY A 47 -2.21 0.60 -7.96
C GLY A 47 -1.33 1.02 -6.80
N TYR A 48 -1.65 2.18 -6.26
CA TYR A 48 -1.05 2.80 -5.09
C TYR A 48 -2.04 2.72 -3.93
N TRP A 49 -1.58 2.21 -2.81
CA TRP A 49 -2.43 1.83 -1.69
C TRP A 49 -1.88 2.43 -0.39
N ALA A 50 -2.70 3.24 0.26
CA ALA A 50 -2.41 3.80 1.57
C ALA A 50 -2.35 2.69 2.63
N ASP A 51 -1.29 2.67 3.43
CA ASP A 51 -1.19 1.78 4.57
C ASP A 51 -1.88 2.40 5.78
N VAL A 52 -3.14 2.02 6.00
CA VAL A 52 -3.97 2.56 7.09
C VAL A 52 -3.45 2.14 8.46
N ASP A 53 -2.82 0.97 8.57
CA ASP A 53 -2.31 0.46 9.85
C ASP A 53 -1.07 1.23 10.34
N ASN A 54 -0.37 1.89 9.41
CA ASN A 54 0.77 2.78 9.65
C ASN A 54 0.41 4.27 9.48
N ASP A 55 -0.84 4.65 9.76
CA ASP A 55 -1.34 6.03 9.71
C ASP A 55 -1.09 6.72 8.35
N CYS A 56 -1.05 5.96 7.26
CA CYS A 56 -0.77 6.42 5.90
C CYS A 56 0.58 7.12 5.77
N LYS A 57 1.49 6.97 6.74
CA LYS A 57 2.88 7.41 6.62
C LYS A 57 3.66 6.52 5.67
N ILE A 58 3.19 5.28 5.49
CA ILE A 58 3.66 4.32 4.48
C ILE A 58 2.57 4.15 3.43
N PHE A 59 2.98 3.90 2.19
CA PHE A 59 2.10 3.45 1.12
C PHE A 59 2.82 2.41 0.27
N HIS A 60 2.03 1.64 -0.48
CA HIS A 60 2.52 0.53 -1.29
C HIS A 60 2.12 0.70 -2.75
N ILE A 61 3.01 0.35 -3.66
CA ILE A 61 2.68 0.11 -5.06
C ILE A 61 2.57 -1.40 -5.25
N CYS A 62 1.41 -1.83 -5.70
CA CYS A 62 1.13 -3.22 -6.05
C CYS A 62 1.16 -3.35 -7.56
N HIS A 63 1.86 -4.36 -8.08
CA HIS A 63 2.02 -4.57 -9.51
C HIS A 63 1.98 -6.07 -9.83
N PRO A 64 0.80 -6.62 -10.15
CA PRO A 64 0.68 -7.98 -10.66
C PRO A 64 1.24 -8.04 -12.09
N VAL A 65 2.07 -9.06 -12.36
CA VAL A 65 2.72 -9.30 -13.65
C VAL A 65 2.47 -10.75 -14.06
N ASP A 66 1.81 -10.91 -15.21
CA ASP A 66 1.64 -12.19 -15.88
C ASP A 66 2.72 -12.35 -16.96
N TYR A 67 3.50 -13.43 -16.86
CA TYR A 67 4.57 -13.74 -17.79
C TYR A 67 4.09 -14.67 -18.92
N PRO A 68 4.73 -14.62 -20.11
CA PRO A 68 4.37 -15.49 -21.23
C PRO A 68 4.50 -17.00 -20.96
N ASP A 69 5.32 -17.39 -19.97
CA ASP A 69 5.51 -18.78 -19.54
C ASP A 69 4.42 -19.27 -18.56
N GLY A 70 3.44 -18.42 -18.25
CA GLY A 70 2.34 -18.73 -17.34
C GLY A 70 2.66 -18.46 -15.86
N LYS A 71 3.84 -17.89 -15.56
CA LYS A 71 4.15 -17.42 -14.21
C LYS A 71 3.34 -16.17 -13.88
N HIS A 72 2.88 -16.07 -12.65
CA HIS A 72 2.22 -14.89 -12.10
C HIS A 72 3.03 -14.41 -10.88
N GLU A 73 3.40 -13.14 -10.85
CA GLU A 73 4.09 -12.52 -9.72
C GLU A 73 3.42 -11.22 -9.31
N LEU A 74 3.26 -11.02 -8.01
CA LEU A 74 2.78 -9.76 -7.44
C LEU A 74 3.95 -9.01 -6.84
N PHE A 75 4.43 -7.99 -7.55
CA PHE A 75 5.47 -7.10 -7.03
C PHE A 75 4.85 -6.09 -6.05
N THR A 76 5.47 -5.98 -4.88
CA THR A 76 5.11 -4.98 -3.87
C THR A 76 6.30 -4.06 -3.65
N TYR A 77 6.06 -2.75 -3.71
CA TYR A 77 7.06 -1.74 -3.40
C TYR A 77 6.54 -0.85 -2.27
N SER A 78 7.29 -0.71 -1.20
CA SER A 78 6.90 0.11 -0.04
C SER A 78 7.65 1.44 -0.02
N PHE A 79 6.95 2.50 0.34
CA PHE A 79 7.51 3.85 0.46
C PHE A 79 6.97 4.53 1.70
N PHE A 80 7.75 5.43 2.30
CA PHE A 80 7.24 6.33 3.34
C PHE A 80 7.21 7.78 2.87
N CYS A 81 6.25 8.55 3.39
CA CYS A 81 6.15 9.98 3.19
C CYS A 81 7.09 10.73 4.15
N GLY A 82 7.97 11.56 3.60
CA GLY A 82 8.91 12.38 4.37
C GLY A 82 8.27 13.64 4.97
N ASN A 83 9.06 14.40 5.75
CA ASN A 83 8.68 15.73 6.26
C ASN A 83 7.34 15.77 7.03
N GLN A 84 7.00 14.70 7.75
CA GLN A 84 5.75 14.59 8.53
C GLN A 84 4.47 14.72 7.68
N THR A 85 4.55 14.35 6.40
CA THR A 85 3.41 14.23 5.49
C THR A 85 2.83 12.81 5.53
N VAL A 86 1.64 12.63 4.97
CA VAL A 86 0.97 11.34 4.84
C VAL A 86 0.53 11.14 3.39
N PHE A 87 0.41 9.88 2.97
CA PHE A 87 -0.04 9.52 1.65
C PHE A 87 -1.52 9.86 1.49
N ASN A 88 -1.81 10.73 0.53
CA ASN A 88 -3.16 11.12 0.17
C ASN A 88 -3.67 10.21 -0.95
N GLN A 89 -4.50 9.25 -0.58
CA GLN A 89 -5.07 8.28 -1.53
C GLN A 89 -5.87 8.93 -2.67
N LEU A 90 -6.44 10.12 -2.44
CA LEU A 90 -7.14 10.88 -3.47
C LEU A 90 -6.21 11.29 -4.62
N THR A 91 -5.01 11.76 -4.30
CA THR A 91 -4.10 12.38 -5.28
C THR A 91 -2.90 11.51 -5.64
N PHE A 92 -2.73 10.37 -4.96
CA PHE A 92 -1.55 9.50 -5.04
C PHE A 92 -0.23 10.21 -4.72
N THR A 93 -0.28 11.18 -3.81
CA THR A 93 0.89 11.98 -3.41
C THR A 93 0.99 12.09 -1.90
N CYS A 94 2.18 12.37 -1.38
CA CYS A 94 2.34 12.76 0.01
C CYS A 94 1.87 14.22 0.20
N ALA A 95 0.99 14.46 1.17
CA ALA A 95 0.45 15.77 1.48
C ALA A 95 0.44 16.00 2.99
N TRP A 96 0.25 17.26 3.41
CA TRP A 96 0.06 17.55 4.82
C TRP A 96 -1.19 16.84 5.35
N PRO A 97 -1.18 16.30 6.59
CA PRO A 97 -2.31 15.55 7.12
C PRO A 97 -3.64 16.33 7.11
N GLU A 98 -3.61 17.66 7.19
CA GLU A 98 -4.81 18.47 7.10
C GLU A 98 -5.35 18.66 5.66
N GLU A 99 -4.50 18.47 4.65
CA GLU A 99 -4.81 18.59 3.20
C GLU A 99 -5.13 17.23 2.55
N ALA A 100 -4.66 16.13 3.14
CA ALA A 100 -4.96 14.78 2.69
C ALA A 100 -6.38 14.35 3.12
N VAL A 101 -6.95 13.39 2.39
CA VAL A 101 -8.09 12.63 2.95
C VAL A 101 -7.62 11.96 4.24
N ALA A 102 -8.44 12.01 5.29
CA ALA A 102 -8.09 11.39 6.56
C ALA A 102 -7.73 9.91 6.34
N CYS A 103 -6.64 9.46 6.95
CA CYS A 103 -6.07 8.14 6.66
C CYS A 103 -7.09 6.98 6.82
N ALA A 104 -7.92 7.04 7.86
CA ALA A 104 -8.98 6.05 8.09
C ALA A 104 -10.01 5.98 6.94
N ASN A 105 -10.13 7.05 6.15
CA ASN A 105 -11.00 7.16 4.99
C ASN A 105 -10.27 6.95 3.67
N ALA A 106 -8.96 6.69 3.66
CA ALA A 106 -8.22 6.37 2.44
C ALA A 106 -8.89 5.23 1.62
N PRO A 107 -9.41 4.14 2.22
CA PRO A 107 -10.07 3.07 1.47
C PRO A 107 -11.25 3.53 0.59
N GLU A 108 -11.92 4.63 0.95
CA GLU A 108 -13.02 5.22 0.17
C GLU A 108 -12.60 5.73 -1.21
N PHE A 109 -11.29 5.82 -1.46
CA PHE A 109 -10.67 6.35 -2.67
C PHE A 109 -9.82 5.30 -3.41
N PHE A 110 -9.78 4.05 -2.95
CA PHE A 110 -9.02 2.98 -3.63
C PHE A 110 -9.50 2.71 -5.07
N TYR A 111 -10.76 3.01 -5.39
CA TYR A 111 -11.30 2.90 -6.75
C TYR A 111 -10.60 3.82 -7.77
N LEU A 112 -9.87 4.84 -7.33
CA LEU A 112 -9.12 5.71 -8.23
C LEU A 112 -7.96 4.98 -8.91
N ASN A 113 -7.46 3.88 -8.31
CA ASN A 113 -6.42 3.04 -8.92
C ASN A 113 -6.86 2.47 -10.28
N ASP A 114 -8.16 2.27 -10.47
CA ASP A 114 -8.76 1.73 -11.69
C ASP A 114 -8.58 2.66 -12.90
N ARG A 115 -8.18 3.90 -12.67
CA ARG A 115 -7.95 4.92 -13.70
C ARG A 115 -6.49 5.03 -14.11
N LEU A 116 -5.58 4.41 -13.36
CA LEU A 116 -4.15 4.47 -13.63
C LEU A 116 -3.82 3.69 -14.92
N GLY A 117 -3.03 4.31 -15.80
CA GLY A 117 -2.62 3.70 -17.06
C GLY A 117 -3.69 3.70 -18.17
N ILE A 118 -4.87 4.28 -17.93
CA ILE A 118 -5.90 4.45 -18.96
C ILE A 118 -5.70 5.80 -19.67
N PRO A 119 -5.35 5.85 -20.96
CA PRO A 119 -4.93 7.09 -21.64
C PRO A 119 -5.90 8.26 -21.56
N ASP A 120 -7.21 7.99 -21.60
CA ASP A 120 -8.26 9.02 -21.62
C ASP A 120 -8.99 9.18 -20.28
N ALA A 121 -8.61 8.41 -19.25
CA ALA A 121 -9.23 8.54 -17.94
C ALA A 121 -8.68 9.79 -17.22
N LYS A 122 -9.59 10.61 -16.68
CA LYS A 122 -9.18 11.66 -15.75
C LYS A 122 -8.72 11.02 -14.44
N PHE A 123 -7.54 11.39 -13.96
CA PHE A 123 -7.07 10.97 -12.64
C PHE A 123 -8.06 11.36 -11.53
N LEU A 124 -8.54 12.60 -11.57
CA LEU A 124 -9.55 13.15 -10.67
C LEU A 124 -10.62 13.91 -11.45
N THR A 125 -11.85 13.82 -10.95
CA THR A 125 -13.04 14.54 -11.41
C THR A 125 -13.53 15.47 -10.30
N ASP A 126 -14.38 16.42 -10.67
CA ASP A 126 -14.99 17.34 -9.70
C ASP A 126 -15.84 16.58 -8.65
N GLU A 127 -16.47 15.47 -9.06
CA GLU A 127 -17.24 14.59 -8.17
C GLU A 127 -16.34 13.92 -7.12
N ASP A 128 -15.14 13.48 -7.49
CA ASP A 128 -14.19 12.88 -6.55
C ASP A 128 -13.71 13.92 -5.53
N VAL A 129 -13.45 15.15 -5.99
CA VAL A 129 -13.04 16.28 -5.14
C VAL A 129 -14.18 16.67 -4.18
N ASP A 130 -15.41 16.74 -4.68
CA ASP A 130 -16.59 17.04 -3.88
C ASP A 130 -16.84 15.95 -2.82
N LYS A 131 -16.69 14.67 -3.18
CA LYS A 131 -16.69 13.56 -2.22
C LYS A 131 -15.61 13.76 -1.16
N ALA A 132 -14.39 14.13 -1.56
CA ALA A 132 -13.25 14.26 -0.66
C ALA A 132 -13.37 15.38 0.38
N LYS A 133 -14.09 16.48 0.08
CA LYS A 133 -14.26 17.62 1.00
C LYS A 133 -14.75 17.20 2.39
N GLN A 134 -15.58 16.17 2.50
CA GLN A 134 -16.07 15.69 3.81
C GLN A 134 -15.00 14.94 4.62
N TYR A 135 -13.96 14.40 3.96
CA TYR A 135 -12.91 13.58 4.56
C TYR A 135 -11.57 14.33 4.74
N ILE A 136 -11.43 15.52 4.15
CA ILE A 136 -10.22 16.34 4.29
C ILE A 136 -10.38 17.25 5.52
N PRO A 137 -9.47 17.18 6.51
CA PRO A 137 -9.58 17.92 7.76
C PRO A 137 -9.68 19.45 7.60
N LEU A 138 -9.01 20.03 6.60
CA LEU A 138 -9.12 21.46 6.30
C LEU A 138 -10.52 21.89 5.86
N TYR A 139 -11.26 21.04 5.14
CA TYR A 139 -12.57 21.38 4.61
C TYR A 139 -13.71 21.02 5.56
N ASN A 140 -13.52 20.03 6.43
CA ASN A 140 -14.55 19.57 7.38
C ASN A 140 -14.41 20.19 8.80
N GLY A 141 -13.50 21.15 8.98
CA GLY A 141 -13.30 21.87 10.25
C GLY A 141 -12.47 21.12 11.30
N GLN A 142 -11.85 19.99 10.95
CA GLN A 142 -11.06 19.17 11.88
C GLN A 142 -9.54 19.44 11.85
N ALA A 143 -9.07 20.42 11.07
CA ALA A 143 -7.64 20.73 10.95
C ALA A 143 -6.92 20.95 12.29
N ASN A 144 -7.57 21.62 13.26
CA ASN A 144 -6.98 21.86 14.58
C ASN A 144 -6.82 20.58 15.41
N ALA A 145 -7.73 19.62 15.26
CA ALA A 145 -7.66 18.33 15.95
C ALA A 145 -6.50 17.46 15.42
N VAL A 146 -6.18 17.59 14.12
CA VAL A 146 -5.04 16.91 13.50
C VAL A 146 -3.72 17.50 14.01
N ARG A 147 -3.62 18.83 14.12
CA ARG A 147 -2.42 19.50 14.64
C ARG A 147 -2.13 19.17 16.10
N SER A 148 -3.17 18.96 16.92
CA SER A 148 -3.01 18.65 18.35
C SER A 148 -2.57 17.21 18.64
N LYS A 149 -2.55 16.32 17.62
CA LYS A 149 -2.07 14.92 17.75
C LYS A 149 -0.58 14.76 17.39
N LYS A 150 0.09 15.84 16.98
CA LYS A 150 1.55 15.93 16.83
C LYS A 150 2.19 16.34 18.15
#